data_AF-A0A2C9W5F5-F1
#
_entry.id   AF-A0A2C9W5F5-F1
#
_cell.length_a   1.000
_cell.length_b   1.000
_cell.length_c   1.000
_cell.angle_alpha   90.00
_cell.angle_beta   90.00
_cell.angle_gamma   90.00
#
_symmetry.space_group_name_H-M   'P 1'
#
loop_
_entity.id
_entity.type
_entity.pdbx_description
1 polymer ?
#
loop_
_entity_poly.entity_id
_entity_poly.type
_entity_poly.pdbx_seq_one_letter_code
_entity_poly.pdbx_strand_id
1 'polypeptide(L)'
;MTMKETTNRCPNTASKCANFRTWVNAHDLLDLGFAGSKFTWWQGYSMESVKAAHLDRGLCSIPWRNLFPQACIRHLDRVSFDHCPLLLMLDPALPPTSRSGFRFQAA
;
A
#
# COMPACT_ATOMS: atom_id res chain seq x y z
N MET A 1 11.48 -6.19 6.98
CA MET A 1 10.67 -6.09 5.74
C MET A 1 10.75 -7.42 4.98
N THR A 2 9.93 -8.41 5.34
CA THR A 2 10.09 -9.81 4.91
C THR A 2 8.82 -10.42 4.32
N MET A 3 7.89 -9.58 3.85
CA MET A 3 6.68 -10.07 3.18
C MET A 3 6.94 -10.35 1.70
N LYS A 4 6.45 -11.49 1.19
CA LYS A 4 6.39 -11.76 -0.26
C LYS A 4 5.53 -10.69 -0.93
N GLU A 5 6.14 -9.87 -1.79
CA GLU A 5 5.49 -8.74 -2.49
C GLU A 5 4.56 -9.18 -3.62
N THR A 6 4.70 -10.42 -4.10
CA THR A 6 3.89 -11.01 -5.17
C THR A 6 3.54 -12.46 -4.84
N THR A 7 2.48 -13.00 -5.45
CA THR A 7 2.14 -14.43 -5.36
C THR A 7 3.10 -15.32 -6.15
N ASN A 8 3.61 -14.84 -7.29
CA ASN A 8 4.59 -15.53 -8.13
C ASN A 8 5.94 -14.80 -8.13
N ARG A 9 7.04 -15.55 -7.97
CA ARG A 9 8.40 -15.00 -8.13
C ARG A 9 8.69 -14.83 -9.63
N CYS A 10 8.91 -13.59 -10.07
CA CYS A 10 9.56 -13.31 -11.35
C CYS A 10 11.00 -12.86 -11.08
N PRO A 11 12.03 -13.34 -11.80
CA PRO A 11 13.43 -12.98 -11.53
C PRO A 11 13.68 -11.45 -11.53
N ASN A 12 12.99 -10.73 -12.42
CA ASN A 12 13.13 -9.28 -12.54
C ASN A 12 12.46 -8.49 -11.40
N THR A 13 11.56 -9.09 -10.60
CA THR A 13 10.95 -8.35 -9.49
C THR A 13 11.96 -8.11 -8.37
N ALA A 14 12.83 -9.08 -8.07
CA ALA A 14 13.83 -8.93 -7.00
C ALA A 14 14.77 -7.73 -7.22
N SER A 15 15.27 -7.55 -8.44
CA SER A 15 16.12 -6.39 -8.80
C SER A 15 15.34 -5.06 -8.77
N LYS A 16 14.10 -5.02 -9.28
CA LYS A 16 13.25 -3.82 -9.19
C LYS A 16 12.93 -3.44 -7.74
N CYS A 17 12.65 -4.43 -6.88
CA CYS A 17 12.41 -4.21 -5.45
C CYS A 17 13.66 -3.67 -4.74
N ALA A 18 14.86 -4.10 -5.17
CA ALA A 18 16.11 -3.58 -4.64
C ALA A 18 16.31 -2.11 -5.01
N ASN A 19 16.09 -1.73 -6.29
CA ASN A 19 16.21 -0.33 -6.71
C ASN A 19 15.21 0.58 -5.99
N PHE A 20 13.95 0.13 -5.82
CA PHE A 20 12.96 0.87 -5.06
C PHE A 20 13.40 1.07 -3.60
N ARG A 21 13.89 0.02 -2.94
CA ARG A 21 14.45 0.12 -1.58
C ARG A 21 15.62 1.08 -1.49
N THR A 22 16.55 1.03 -2.44
CA THR A 22 17.67 1.97 -2.50
C THR A 22 17.16 3.40 -2.63
N TRP A 23 16.17 3.65 -3.49
CA TRP A 23 15.58 4.97 -3.65
C TRP A 23 14.90 5.47 -2.37
N VAL A 24 14.11 4.63 -1.70
CA VAL A 24 13.45 4.94 -0.41
C VAL A 24 14.49 5.31 0.65
N ASN A 25 15.54 4.49 0.78
CA ASN A 25 16.62 4.72 1.75
C ASN A 25 17.42 5.99 1.41
N ALA A 26 17.69 6.25 0.13
CA ALA A 26 18.44 7.43 -0.30
C ALA A 26 17.72 8.76 -0.03
N HIS A 27 16.40 8.72 0.24
CA HIS A 27 15.57 9.89 0.54
C HIS A 27 15.07 9.89 1.98
N ASP A 28 15.61 9.02 2.85
CA ASP A 28 15.23 8.89 4.27
C ASP A 28 13.71 8.76 4.48
N LEU A 29 13.05 8.03 3.59
CA LEU A 29 11.62 7.78 3.62
C LEU A 29 11.30 6.56 4.49
N LEU A 30 10.25 6.70 5.29
CA LEU A 30 9.71 5.65 6.13
C LEU A 30 8.44 5.08 5.50
N ASP A 31 8.34 3.76 5.46
CA ASP A 31 7.09 3.06 5.14
C ASP A 31 6.12 3.22 6.32
N LEU A 32 4.92 3.72 6.02
CA LEU A 32 3.88 3.97 7.03
C LEU A 32 3.27 2.67 7.60
N GLY A 33 3.57 1.53 6.97
CA GLY A 33 2.88 0.28 7.22
C GLY A 33 1.43 0.33 6.77
N PHE A 34 0.76 -0.82 6.89
CA PHE A 34 -0.64 -0.93 6.53
C PHE A 34 -1.39 -1.94 7.40
N ALA A 35 -2.72 -1.82 7.40
CA ALA A 35 -3.66 -2.81 7.89
C ALA A 35 -4.62 -3.25 6.78
N GLY A 36 -5.11 -4.49 6.85
CA GLY A 36 -6.03 -5.06 5.86
C GLY A 36 -5.34 -6.05 4.92
N SER A 37 -5.84 -6.15 3.67
CA SER A 37 -5.33 -7.12 2.69
C SER A 37 -3.83 -6.98 2.46
N LYS A 38 -3.11 -8.08 2.30
CA LYS A 38 -1.67 -8.05 2.04
C LYS A 38 -1.31 -7.46 0.66
N PHE A 39 -2.19 -7.64 -0.32
CA PHE A 39 -1.98 -7.20 -1.70
C PHE A 39 -2.85 -5.98 -1.98
N THR A 40 -2.40 -5.13 -2.89
CA THR A 40 -3.14 -3.95 -3.34
C THR A 40 -3.59 -4.10 -4.78
N TRP A 41 -3.13 -5.13 -5.48
CA TRP A 41 -3.47 -5.40 -6.87
C TRP A 41 -3.70 -6.89 -7.13
N TRP A 42 -4.68 -7.20 -8.00
CA TRP A 42 -5.00 -8.54 -8.48
C TRP A 42 -5.36 -8.57 -9.96
N GLN A 43 -4.93 -9.61 -10.66
CA GLN A 43 -5.32 -9.90 -12.03
C GLN A 43 -5.64 -11.38 -12.20
N GLY A 44 -6.68 -11.68 -12.97
CA GLY A 44 -7.16 -13.04 -13.22
C GLY A 44 -8.47 -13.35 -12.52
N TYR A 45 -9.16 -14.37 -13.00
CA TYR A 45 -10.53 -14.70 -12.59
C TYR A 45 -10.66 -16.10 -11.96
N SER A 46 -9.62 -16.95 -12.05
CA SER A 46 -9.60 -18.28 -11.43
C SER A 46 -8.50 -18.38 -10.38
N MET A 47 -8.65 -19.28 -9.39
CA MET A 47 -7.62 -19.51 -8.36
C MET A 47 -6.26 -19.91 -8.96
N GLU A 48 -6.28 -20.59 -10.11
CA GLU A 48 -5.07 -21.04 -10.81
C GLU A 48 -4.38 -19.93 -11.60
N SER A 49 -5.14 -18.90 -12.02
CA SER A 49 -4.64 -17.78 -12.83
C SER A 49 -4.44 -16.49 -12.04
N VAL A 50 -4.93 -16.42 -10.79
CA VAL A 50 -4.89 -15.18 -10.01
C VAL A 50 -3.45 -14.81 -9.66
N LYS A 51 -3.05 -13.62 -10.11
CA LYS A 51 -1.82 -12.95 -9.72
C LYS A 51 -2.18 -11.86 -8.75
N ALA A 52 -1.42 -11.74 -7.68
CA ALA A 52 -1.59 -10.63 -6.74
C ALA A 52 -0.22 -10.02 -6.39
N ALA A 53 -0.23 -8.71 -6.20
CA ALA A 53 0.96 -7.94 -5.87
C ALA A 53 0.63 -6.81 -4.89
N HIS A 54 1.62 -6.44 -4.08
CA HIS A 54 1.57 -5.25 -3.22
C HIS A 54 2.34 -4.15 -3.93
N LEU A 55 1.62 -3.32 -4.70
CA LEU A 55 2.19 -2.29 -5.57
C LEU A 55 2.12 -0.90 -4.94
N ASP A 56 1.11 -0.64 -4.12
CA ASP A 56 0.79 0.68 -3.61
C ASP A 56 1.25 0.80 -2.15
N ARG A 57 2.04 1.84 -1.82
CA ARG A 57 2.60 2.03 -0.47
C ARG A 57 2.54 3.49 -0.05
N GLY A 58 2.29 3.71 1.24
CA GLY A 58 2.43 5.02 1.87
C GLY A 58 3.85 5.21 2.39
N LEU A 59 4.55 6.21 1.86
CA LEU A 59 5.86 6.63 2.34
C LEU A 59 5.78 8.03 2.95
N CYS A 60 6.56 8.29 3.98
CA CYS A 60 6.63 9.62 4.61
C CYS A 60 8.05 9.99 5.00
N SER A 61 8.32 11.28 5.16
CA SER A 61 9.58 11.75 5.74
C SER A 61 9.55 11.67 7.26
N ILE A 62 10.73 11.67 7.88
CA ILE A 62 10.86 11.68 9.36
C ILE A 62 10.11 12.87 10.00
N PRO A 63 10.22 14.13 9.52
CA PRO A 63 9.46 15.23 10.09
C PRO A 63 7.94 15.01 10.02
N TRP A 64 7.44 14.46 8.90
CA TRP A 64 6.02 14.16 8.76
C TRP A 64 5.58 13.06 9.73
N ARG A 65 6.40 12.01 9.92
CA ARG A 65 6.15 10.95 10.89
C ARG A 65 6.08 11.48 12.32
N ASN A 66 6.89 12.48 12.67
CA ASN A 66 6.84 13.11 13.99
C ASN A 66 5.53 13.90 14.22
N LEU A 67 4.94 14.47 13.16
CA LEU A 67 3.64 15.15 13.24
C LEU A 67 2.48 14.14 13.34
N PHE A 68 2.58 13.00 12.67
CA PHE A 68 1.55 11.95 12.65
C PHE A 68 2.12 10.59 13.05
N PRO A 69 2.49 10.40 14.33
CA PRO A 69 3.20 9.21 14.78
C PRO A 69 2.37 7.93 14.67
N GLN A 70 1.04 8.06 14.67
CA GLN A 70 0.10 6.94 14.53
C GLN A 70 -0.40 6.74 13.11
N ALA A 71 0.08 7.53 12.15
CA ALA A 71 -0.40 7.42 10.79
C ALA A 71 -0.11 6.04 10.21
N CYS A 72 -1.10 5.48 9.52
CA CYS A 72 -0.99 4.22 8.82
C CYS A 72 -1.92 4.19 7.60
N ILE A 73 -1.66 3.23 6.71
CA ILE A 73 -2.53 2.97 5.56
C ILE A 73 -3.52 1.86 5.92
N ARG A 74 -4.78 2.00 5.52
CA ARG A 74 -5.76 0.91 5.55
C ARG A 74 -6.17 0.53 4.14
N HIS A 75 -6.04 -0.74 3.81
CA HIS A 75 -6.47 -1.32 2.55
C HIS A 75 -7.99 -1.55 2.63
N LEU A 76 -8.75 -0.89 1.77
CA LEU A 76 -10.21 -1.01 1.72
C LEU A 76 -10.63 -2.18 0.82
N ASP A 77 -11.81 -2.74 1.06
CA ASP A 77 -12.27 -3.87 0.26
C ASP A 77 -12.39 -3.50 -1.22
N ARG A 78 -11.91 -4.42 -2.05
CA ARG A 78 -11.97 -4.32 -3.50
C ARG A 78 -13.41 -4.54 -3.96
N VAL A 79 -14.02 -3.52 -4.58
CA VAL A 79 -15.42 -3.61 -5.05
C VAL A 79 -15.52 -4.05 -6.52
N SER A 80 -14.56 -3.67 -7.38
CA SER A 80 -14.56 -4.08 -8.80
C SER A 80 -13.25 -3.84 -9.57
N PHE A 81 -12.38 -2.93 -9.10
CA PHE A 81 -11.12 -2.58 -9.77
C PHE A 81 -10.02 -3.59 -9.48
N ASP A 82 -9.08 -3.80 -10.40
CA ASP A 82 -7.88 -4.62 -10.15
C ASP A 82 -7.01 -4.09 -8.99
N HIS A 83 -7.21 -2.82 -8.59
CA HIS A 83 -6.63 -2.22 -7.39
C HIS A 83 -7.57 -2.16 -6.17
N CYS A 84 -6.97 -2.27 -4.98
CA CYS A 84 -7.57 -1.99 -3.69
C CYS A 84 -7.34 -0.51 -3.32
N PRO A 85 -8.40 0.24 -2.93
CA PRO A 85 -8.23 1.61 -2.47
C PRO A 85 -7.43 1.69 -1.17
N LEU A 86 -6.54 2.67 -1.08
CA LEU A 86 -5.77 2.98 0.13
C LEU A 86 -6.40 4.16 0.88
N LEU A 87 -6.66 3.97 2.17
CA LEU A 87 -7.06 5.04 3.09
C LEU A 87 -5.90 5.41 4.01
N LEU A 88 -5.37 6.62 3.89
CA LEU A 88 -4.44 7.19 4.87
C LEU A 88 -5.23 7.63 6.11
N MET A 89 -4.92 7.01 7.25
CA MET A 89 -5.44 7.43 8.55
C MET A 89 -4.31 8.13 9.29
N LEU A 90 -4.50 9.40 9.66
CA LEU A 90 -3.49 10.16 10.41
C LEU A 90 -3.47 9.78 11.89
N ASP A 91 -4.64 9.43 12.43
CA ASP A 91 -4.82 8.88 13.75
C ASP A 91 -5.96 7.83 13.70
N PRO A 92 -5.64 6.52 13.80
CA PRO A 92 -6.62 5.45 13.78
C PRO A 92 -7.60 5.45 14.97
N ALA A 93 -7.26 6.14 16.07
CA ALA A 93 -8.12 6.24 17.24
C ALA A 93 -9.23 7.29 17.07
N LEU A 94 -9.09 8.21 16.12
CA LEU A 94 -10.09 9.22 15.86
C LEU A 94 -11.16 8.70 14.90
N PRO A 95 -12.46 8.83 15.24
CA PRO A 95 -13.51 8.49 14.32
C PRO A 95 -13.44 9.40 13.08
N PRO A 96 -13.76 8.89 11.88
CA PRO A 96 -13.77 9.71 10.68
C PRO A 96 -14.73 10.90 10.87
N THR A 97 -14.18 12.10 10.73
CA THR A 97 -14.91 13.37 10.97
C THR A 97 -16.00 13.65 9.93
N SER A 98 -16.02 12.91 8.82
CA SER A 98 -17.07 13.03 7.80
C SER A 98 -17.57 11.66 7.33
N ARG A 99 -18.89 11.58 7.10
CA ARG A 99 -19.55 10.45 6.40
C ARG A 99 -19.40 10.52 4.87
N SER A 100 -18.48 11.34 4.36
CA SER A 100 -18.27 11.43 2.92
C SER A 100 -17.64 10.13 2.43
N GLY A 101 -18.37 9.38 1.59
CA GLY A 101 -17.88 8.16 0.98
C GLY A 101 -16.59 8.40 0.21
N PHE A 102 -15.77 7.36 0.09
CA PHE A 102 -14.55 7.38 -0.71
C PHE A 102 -14.87 7.76 -2.17
N ARG A 103 -14.16 8.73 -2.73
CA ARG A 103 -14.30 9.16 -4.12
C ARG A 103 -12.95 9.05 -4.82
N PHE A 104 -12.95 8.40 -5.98
CA PHE A 104 -11.80 8.39 -6.87
C PHE A 104 -11.74 9.70 -7.66
N GLN A 105 -10.56 10.28 -7.77
CA GLN A 105 -10.25 11.25 -8.82
C GLN A 105 -9.56 10.49 -9.94
N ALA A 106 -10.17 10.47 -11.13
CA ALA A 106 -9.50 9.99 -12.34
C ALA A 106 -8.61 11.12 -12.89
N ALA A 107 -7.45 10.74 -13.42
CA ALA A 107 -6.51 11.63 -14.11
C ALA A 107 -6.93 11.88 -15.55
#